data_AF-A0A2V8M452-F1
#
_entry.id   AF-A0A2V8M452-F1
#
_cell.length_a   1.000
_cell.length_b   1.000
_cell.length_c   1.000
_cell.angle_alpha   90.00
_cell.angle_beta   90.00
_cell.angle_gamma   90.00
#
_symmetry.space_group_name_H-M   'P 1'
#
loop_
_entity.id
_entity.type
_entity.pdbx_description
1 polymer ?
#
loop_
_entity_poly.entity_id
_entity_poly.type
_entity_poly.pdbx_seq_one_letter_code
_entity_poly.pdbx_strand_id
1 'polypeptide(L)'
;MVARSIKAKLLVFAIFFTGIASGILIANFYTTRVTGSPDASNPAGRAQRAQRDINKFYDYLGLDPKQREQVHKIGEETRREFQELRKETQPRFEAIQEQSRAKIRAVLNDEQRVKYDEFRRKMDERRRNRNRDAGKNDHKPSTEREQRPN
;
A
#
# COMPACT_ATOMS: atom_id res chain seq x y z
N MET A 1 24.56 -1.78 -40.73
CA MET A 1 24.71 -2.33 -39.35
C MET A 1 24.31 -1.37 -38.23
N VAL A 2 24.45 -0.04 -38.42
CA VAL A 2 24.21 1.00 -37.39
C VAL A 2 22.73 1.18 -36.98
N ALA A 3 21.76 0.96 -37.87
CA ALA A 3 20.34 1.18 -37.56
C ALA A 3 19.71 0.12 -36.62
N ARG A 4 20.24 -1.12 -36.59
CA ARG A 4 19.76 -2.18 -35.68
C ARG A 4 20.20 -1.95 -34.24
N SER A 5 21.40 -1.39 -34.04
CA SER A 5 21.91 -1.09 -32.70
C SER A 5 21.20 0.12 -32.08
N ILE A 6 20.72 1.08 -32.88
CA ILE A 6 19.91 2.21 -32.39
C ILE A 6 18.54 1.72 -31.88
N LYS A 7 17.87 0.81 -32.60
CA LYS A 7 16.60 0.20 -32.12
C LYS A 7 16.79 -0.60 -30.83
N ALA A 8 17.88 -1.36 -30.74
CA ALA A 8 18.23 -2.10 -29.52
C ALA A 8 18.54 -1.15 -28.34
N LYS A 9 19.27 -0.06 -28.59
CA LYS A 9 19.54 0.98 -27.58
C LYS A 9 18.26 1.66 -27.10
N LEU A 10 17.32 1.95 -28.01
CA LEU A 10 16.01 2.53 -27.67
C LEU A 10 15.17 1.57 -26.81
N LEU A 11 15.17 0.26 -27.11
CA LEU A 11 14.49 -0.74 -26.29
C LEU A 11 15.11 -0.87 -24.91
N VAL A 12 16.44 -0.89 -24.80
CA VAL A 12 17.14 -0.93 -23.51
C VAL A 12 16.86 0.34 -22.71
N PHE A 13 16.86 1.51 -23.35
CA PHE A 13 16.48 2.77 -22.72
C PHE A 13 15.02 2.76 -22.25
N ALA A 14 14.09 2.23 -23.04
CA ALA A 14 12.68 2.12 -22.66
C ALA A 14 12.48 1.23 -21.42
N ILE A 15 13.14 0.07 -21.38
CA ILE A 15 13.11 -0.84 -20.22
C ILE A 15 13.74 -0.17 -19.00
N PHE A 16 14.87 0.53 -19.17
CA PHE A 16 15.55 1.26 -18.10
C PHE A 16 14.68 2.39 -17.53
N PHE A 17 14.02 3.17 -18.39
CA PHE A 17 13.07 4.20 -17.96
C PHE A 17 11.83 3.63 -17.30
N THR A 18 11.36 2.46 -17.75
CA THR A 18 10.24 1.76 -17.11
C THR A 18 10.65 1.27 -15.72
N GLY A 19 11.87 0.73 -15.57
CA GLY A 19 12.44 0.34 -14.28
C GLY A 19 12.64 1.54 -13.33
N ILE A 20 13.14 2.68 -13.83
CA ILE A 20 13.26 3.92 -13.05
C ILE A 20 11.90 4.46 -12.65
N ALA A 21 10.92 4.48 -13.56
CA ALA A 21 9.56 4.90 -13.27
C ALA A 21 8.94 4.00 -12.19
N SER A 22 9.09 2.67 -12.30
CA SER A 22 8.67 1.72 -11.28
C SER A 22 9.39 1.96 -9.94
N GLY A 23 10.70 2.23 -9.96
CA GLY A 23 11.48 2.54 -8.76
C GLY A 23 11.06 3.83 -8.07
N ILE A 24 10.82 4.90 -8.84
CA ILE A 24 10.29 6.19 -8.35
C ILE A 24 8.88 6.01 -7.78
N LEU A 25 8.03 5.21 -8.43
CA LEU A 25 6.68 4.90 -7.93
C LEU A 25 6.73 4.12 -6.61
N ILE A 26 7.63 3.14 -6.48
CA ILE A 26 7.82 2.38 -5.23
C ILE A 26 8.38 3.27 -4.12
N ALA A 27 9.39 4.10 -4.42
CA ALA A 27 9.99 5.01 -3.44
C ALA A 27 9.00 6.08 -2.97
N ASN A 28 8.23 6.67 -3.90
CA ASN A 28 7.21 7.66 -3.58
C ASN A 28 6.02 7.01 -2.83
N PHE A 29 5.70 5.75 -3.11
CA PHE A 29 4.69 5.00 -2.35
C PHE A 29 5.16 4.68 -0.92
N TYR A 30 6.45 4.38 -0.73
CA TYR A 30 7.04 4.17 0.59
C TYR A 30 7.09 5.47 1.40
N THR A 31 7.56 6.58 0.83
CA THR A 31 7.61 7.87 1.54
C THR A 31 6.22 8.43 1.84
N THR A 32 5.29 8.40 0.87
CA THR A 32 3.93 8.95 1.09
C THR A 32 3.12 8.14 2.10
N ARG A 33 3.39 6.83 2.26
CA ARG A 33 2.70 5.99 3.27
C ARG A 33 3.42 5.88 4.61
N VAL A 34 4.73 6.11 4.68
CA VAL A 34 5.51 5.98 5.91
C VAL A 34 5.79 7.33 6.58
N THR A 35 5.81 8.46 5.85
CA THR A 35 6.27 9.75 6.40
C THR A 35 5.31 10.95 6.32
N GLY A 36 4.07 10.89 5.83
CA GLY A 36 3.16 12.01 6.08
C GLY A 36 1.83 12.11 5.32
N SER A 37 0.72 11.95 6.05
CA SER A 37 -0.43 12.86 6.02
C SER A 37 -1.40 12.52 7.17
N PRO A 38 -1.99 13.50 7.90
CA PRO A 38 -2.89 13.25 9.03
C PRO A 38 -4.26 12.67 8.64
N ASP A 39 -4.55 12.57 7.35
CA ASP A 39 -5.88 12.21 6.83
C ASP A 39 -6.00 10.71 6.49
N ALA A 40 -5.42 9.87 7.35
CA ALA A 40 -5.41 8.41 7.22
C ALA A 40 -6.74 7.74 7.66
N SER A 41 -7.69 8.52 8.17
CA SER A 41 -8.92 8.05 8.84
C SER A 41 -10.12 7.84 7.90
N ASN A 42 -10.05 8.26 6.62
CA ASN A 42 -11.16 8.13 5.68
C ASN A 42 -10.84 7.12 4.53
N PRO A 43 -11.38 5.89 4.56
CA PRO A 43 -11.21 4.89 3.50
C PRO A 43 -11.75 5.39 2.14
N ALA A 44 -12.89 6.07 2.14
CA ALA A 44 -13.51 6.64 0.95
C ALA A 44 -12.63 7.75 0.35
N GLY A 45 -12.03 8.59 1.20
CA GLY A 45 -11.08 9.62 0.78
C GLY A 45 -9.81 9.04 0.14
N ARG A 46 -9.32 7.89 0.64
CA ARG A 46 -8.17 7.19 0.05
C ARG A 46 -8.51 6.54 -1.29
N ALA A 47 -9.67 5.88 -1.40
CA ALA A 47 -10.13 5.29 -2.66
C ALA A 47 -10.35 6.38 -3.72
N GLN A 48 -10.95 7.50 -3.34
CA GLN A 48 -11.19 8.64 -4.23
C GLN A 48 -9.88 9.32 -4.68
N ARG A 49 -8.87 9.41 -3.80
CA ARG A 49 -7.52 9.89 -4.16
C ARG A 49 -6.84 8.92 -5.12
N ALA A 50 -6.83 7.62 -4.82
CA ALA A 50 -6.25 6.61 -5.70
C ALA A 50 -6.89 6.61 -7.08
N GLN A 51 -8.22 6.74 -7.16
CA GLN A 51 -8.94 6.86 -8.43
C GLN A 51 -8.56 8.13 -9.19
N ARG A 52 -8.42 9.26 -8.47
CA ARG A 52 -7.98 10.53 -9.06
C ARG A 52 -6.56 10.44 -9.60
N ASP A 53 -5.67 9.78 -8.89
CA ASP A 53 -4.27 9.60 -9.29
C ASP A 53 -4.15 8.69 -10.53
N ILE A 54 -4.94 7.61 -10.57
CA ILE A 54 -5.07 6.75 -11.76
C ILE A 54 -5.62 7.51 -12.96
N ASN A 55 -6.67 8.32 -12.77
CA ASN A 55 -7.25 9.09 -13.87
C ASN A 55 -6.25 10.12 -14.40
N LYS A 56 -5.50 10.81 -13.52
CA LYS A 56 -4.41 11.70 -13.92
C LYS A 56 -3.33 10.97 -14.72
N PHE A 57 -2.99 9.73 -14.34
CA PHE A 57 -2.04 8.91 -15.06
C PHE A 57 -2.56 8.53 -16.47
N TYR A 58 -3.84 8.16 -16.57
CA TYR A 58 -4.47 7.87 -17.86
C TYR A 58 -4.52 9.09 -18.78
N ASP A 59 -4.86 10.25 -18.22
CA ASP A 59 -4.93 11.51 -18.97
C ASP A 59 -3.53 11.98 -19.40
N TYR A 60 -2.53 11.84 -18.52
CA TYR A 60 -1.13 12.15 -18.84
C TYR A 60 -0.59 11.32 -20.00
N LEU A 61 -0.96 10.04 -20.08
CA LEU A 61 -0.58 9.15 -21.17
C LEU A 61 -1.48 9.27 -22.41
N GLY A 62 -2.55 10.07 -22.35
CA GLY A 62 -3.50 10.23 -23.44
C GLY A 62 -4.21 8.93 -23.82
N LEU A 63 -4.49 8.05 -22.84
CA LEU A 63 -5.07 6.74 -23.10
C LEU A 63 -6.51 6.84 -23.63
N ASP A 64 -6.81 6.09 -24.68
CA ASP A 64 -8.17 5.92 -25.19
C ASP A 64 -9.03 5.04 -24.25
N PRO A 65 -10.36 5.00 -24.42
CA PRO A 65 -11.24 4.22 -23.53
C PRO A 65 -10.90 2.73 -23.43
N LYS A 66 -10.50 2.09 -24.54
CA LYS A 66 -10.15 0.66 -24.56
C LYS A 66 -8.84 0.42 -23.82
N GLN A 67 -7.86 1.32 -23.99
CA GLN A 67 -6.59 1.26 -23.27
C GLN A 67 -6.80 1.45 -21.76
N ARG A 68 -7.64 2.38 -21.34
CA ARG A 68 -7.97 2.59 -19.91
C ARG A 68 -8.60 1.35 -19.28
N GLU A 69 -9.51 0.69 -19.99
CA GLU A 69 -10.12 -0.57 -19.54
C GLU A 69 -9.08 -1.67 -19.36
N GLN A 70 -8.17 -1.82 -20.32
CA GLN A 70 -7.08 -2.81 -20.25
C GLN A 70 -6.15 -2.54 -19.06
N VAL A 71 -5.72 -1.28 -18.86
CA VAL A 71 -4.85 -0.91 -17.73
C VAL A 71 -5.55 -1.12 -16.39
N HIS A 72 -6.85 -0.79 -16.30
CA HIS A 72 -7.65 -1.05 -15.11
C HIS A 72 -7.71 -2.56 -14.79
N LYS A 73 -7.95 -3.40 -15.80
CA LYS A 73 -7.98 -4.85 -15.64
C LYS A 73 -6.65 -5.40 -15.16
N ILE A 74 -5.53 -4.98 -15.76
CA ILE A 74 -4.17 -5.35 -15.33
C ILE A 74 -3.94 -4.95 -13.88
N GLY A 75 -4.35 -3.75 -13.48
CA GLY A 75 -4.24 -3.28 -12.10
C GLY A 75 -5.01 -4.13 -11.10
N GLU A 76 -6.24 -4.53 -11.44
CA GLU A 76 -7.07 -5.40 -10.60
C GLU A 76 -6.50 -6.83 -10.49
N GLU A 77 -6.03 -7.42 -11.59
CA GLU A 77 -5.36 -8.73 -11.59
C GLU A 77 -4.11 -8.70 -10.72
N THR A 78 -3.23 -7.71 -10.95
CA THR A 78 -2.01 -7.49 -10.14
C THR A 78 -2.36 -7.34 -8.66
N ARG A 79 -3.42 -6.58 -8.33
CA ARG A 79 -3.88 -6.41 -6.95
C ARG A 79 -4.32 -7.71 -6.31
N ARG A 80 -4.90 -8.64 -7.06
CA ARG A 80 -5.29 -9.98 -6.58
C ARG A 80 -4.05 -10.84 -6.33
N GLU A 81 -3.12 -10.87 -7.27
CA GLU A 81 -1.85 -11.62 -7.12
C GLU A 81 -1.08 -11.17 -5.87
N PHE A 82 -0.97 -9.85 -5.64
CA PHE A 82 -0.34 -9.34 -4.41
C PHE A 82 -1.10 -9.72 -3.13
N GLN A 83 -2.44 -9.81 -3.18
CA GLN A 83 -3.22 -10.26 -2.02
C GLN A 83 -2.98 -11.74 -1.72
N GLU A 84 -2.89 -12.58 -2.76
CA GLU A 84 -2.59 -13.99 -2.63
C GLU A 84 -1.18 -14.22 -2.08
N LEU A 85 -0.18 -13.55 -2.68
CA LEU A 85 1.19 -13.57 -2.18
C LEU A 85 1.28 -13.13 -0.73
N ARG A 86 0.54 -12.08 -0.35
CA ARG A 86 0.48 -11.64 1.04
C ARG A 86 -0.13 -12.70 1.94
N LYS A 87 -1.20 -13.38 1.56
CA LYS A 87 -1.80 -14.46 2.36
C LYS A 87 -0.82 -15.61 2.58
N GLU A 88 -0.03 -15.96 1.56
CA GLU A 88 0.98 -17.02 1.66
C GLU A 88 2.18 -16.62 2.54
N THR A 89 2.65 -15.38 2.40
CA THR A 89 3.88 -14.91 3.06
C THR A 89 3.66 -14.37 4.46
N GLN A 90 2.48 -13.83 4.77
CA GLN A 90 2.14 -13.23 6.06
C GLN A 90 2.45 -14.16 7.25
N PRO A 91 2.09 -15.46 7.25
CA PRO A 91 2.42 -16.36 8.35
C PRO A 91 3.92 -16.53 8.57
N ARG A 92 4.71 -16.55 7.49
CA ARG A 92 6.17 -16.65 7.58
C ARG A 92 6.78 -15.42 8.24
N PHE A 93 6.30 -14.23 7.87
CA PHE A 93 6.72 -12.98 8.52
C PHE A 93 6.34 -12.95 10.00
N GLU A 94 5.14 -13.42 10.34
CA GLU A 94 4.67 -13.49 11.74
C GLU A 94 5.54 -14.44 12.56
N ALA A 95 5.85 -15.63 12.05
CA ALA A 95 6.74 -16.58 12.71
C ALA A 95 8.14 -16.00 12.97
N ILE A 96 8.73 -15.30 12.00
CA ILE A 96 10.04 -14.64 12.17
C ILE A 96 9.96 -13.55 13.27
N GLN A 97 8.88 -12.77 13.29
CA GLN A 97 8.69 -11.76 14.33
C GLN A 97 8.53 -12.38 15.71
N GLU A 98 7.76 -13.47 15.84
CA GLU A 98 7.59 -14.19 17.10
C GLU A 98 8.91 -14.79 17.60
N GLN A 99 9.66 -15.44 16.71
CA GLN A 99 10.98 -15.98 17.05
C GLN A 99 11.93 -14.88 17.52
N SER A 100 11.95 -13.73 16.83
CA SER A 100 12.75 -12.58 17.23
C SER A 100 12.33 -12.06 18.61
N ARG A 101 11.02 -11.97 18.88
CA ARG A 101 10.50 -11.56 20.20
C ARG A 101 10.92 -12.52 21.30
N ALA A 102 10.89 -13.84 21.05
CA ALA A 102 11.31 -14.85 22.00
C ALA A 102 12.81 -14.74 22.33
N LYS A 103 13.66 -14.56 21.30
CA LYS A 103 15.11 -14.34 21.46
C LYS A 103 15.41 -13.08 22.27
N ILE A 104 14.72 -11.97 21.98
CA ILE A 104 14.85 -10.73 22.75
C ILE A 104 14.42 -10.97 24.20
N ARG A 105 13.29 -11.62 24.44
CA ARG A 105 12.79 -11.89 25.80
C ARG A 105 13.77 -12.74 26.63
N ALA A 106 14.49 -13.65 25.99
CA ALA A 106 15.43 -14.56 26.66
C ALA A 106 16.68 -13.87 27.21
N VAL A 107 17.07 -12.70 26.70
CA VAL A 107 18.24 -11.95 27.18
C VAL A 107 17.90 -10.89 28.22
N LEU A 108 16.61 -10.73 28.56
CA LEU A 108 16.13 -9.73 29.51
C LEU A 108 16.02 -10.33 30.92
N ASN A 109 16.32 -9.52 31.94
CA ASN A 109 16.00 -9.87 33.33
C ASN A 109 14.49 -9.71 33.60
N ASP A 110 14.01 -10.20 34.75
CA ASP A 110 12.57 -10.26 35.02
C ASP A 110 11.89 -8.88 35.03
N GLU A 111 12.53 -7.84 35.57
CA GLU A 111 11.98 -6.48 35.55
C GLU A 111 11.88 -5.93 34.11
N GLN A 112 12.90 -6.18 33.28
CA GLN A 112 12.91 -5.79 31.87
C GLN A 112 11.88 -6.56 31.05
N ARG A 113 11.62 -7.84 31.35
CA ARG A 113 10.60 -8.65 30.68
C ARG A 113 9.20 -8.08 30.87
N VAL A 114 8.89 -7.63 32.09
CA VAL A 114 7.60 -6.97 32.38
C VAL A 114 7.44 -5.69 31.56
N LYS A 115 8.47 -4.81 31.54
CA LYS A 115 8.44 -3.57 30.74
C LYS A 115 8.32 -3.85 29.23
N TYR A 116 8.99 -4.90 28.76
CA TYR A 116 8.93 -5.32 27.35
C TYR A 116 7.53 -5.81 26.96
N ASP A 117 6.87 -6.61 27.79
CA ASP A 117 5.51 -7.11 27.52
C ASP A 117 4.49 -5.98 27.50
N GLU A 118 4.61 -5.03 28.43
CA GLU A 118 3.74 -3.84 28.45
C GLU A 118 3.92 -3.00 27.18
N PHE A 119 5.17 -2.75 26.78
CA PHE A 119 5.48 -2.05 25.54
C PHE A 119 4.84 -2.75 24.32
N ARG A 120 4.93 -4.08 24.25
CA ARG A 120 4.33 -4.86 23.14
C ARG A 120 2.81 -4.79 23.15
N ARG A 121 2.18 -4.96 24.31
CA ARG A 121 0.73 -4.85 24.45
C ARG A 121 0.22 -3.50 23.96
N LYS A 122 0.87 -2.41 24.36
CA LYS A 122 0.50 -1.04 23.92
C LYS A 122 0.63 -0.86 22.40
N MET A 123 1.64 -1.46 21.79
CA MET A 123 1.83 -1.41 20.34
C MET A 123 0.77 -2.24 19.59
N ASP A 124 0.41 -3.40 20.11
CA ASP A 124 -0.63 -4.25 19.52
C ASP A 124 -2.02 -3.63 19.66
N GLU A 125 -2.34 -3.00 20.79
CA GLU A 125 -3.57 -2.22 20.99
C GLU A 125 -3.66 -1.05 20.01
N ARG A 126 -2.58 -0.29 19.82
CA ARG A 126 -2.51 0.78 18.82
C ARG A 126 -2.76 0.26 17.41
N ARG A 127 -2.24 -0.92 17.06
CA ARG A 127 -2.47 -1.55 15.75
C ARG A 127 -3.92 -2.02 15.60
N ARG A 128 -4.50 -2.64 16.64
CA ARG A 128 -5.89 -3.10 16.66
C ARG A 128 -6.89 -1.93 16.57
N ASN A 129 -6.64 -0.83 17.28
CA ASN A 129 -7.51 0.34 17.24
C ASN A 129 -7.52 0.99 15.85
N ARG A 130 -6.36 1.13 15.19
CA ARG A 130 -6.32 1.59 13.79
C ARG A 130 -7.11 0.70 12.83
N ASN A 131 -7.09 -0.61 13.04
CA ASN A 131 -7.86 -1.56 12.22
C ASN A 131 -9.37 -1.50 12.53
N ARG A 132 -9.77 -1.28 13.78
CA ARG A 132 -11.18 -1.16 14.20
C ARG A 132 -11.81 0.14 13.72
N ASP A 133 -11.09 1.26 13.81
CA ASP A 133 -11.57 2.55 13.31
C ASP A 133 -11.74 2.53 11.78
N ALA A 134 -10.94 1.74 11.07
CA ALA A 134 -11.10 1.52 9.64
C ALA A 134 -12.39 0.76 9.28
N GLY A 135 -12.88 -0.16 10.12
CA GLY A 135 -14.06 -0.99 9.84
C GLY A 135 -15.41 -0.40 10.32
N LYS A 136 -15.40 0.55 11.26
CA LYS A 136 -16.64 1.14 11.82
C LYS A 136 -17.25 2.21 10.90
N ASN A 137 -16.46 2.84 10.03
CA ASN A 137 -16.91 3.86 9.08
C ASN A 137 -17.55 3.30 7.79
N ASP A 138 -17.46 1.98 7.55
CA ASP A 138 -18.10 1.32 6.40
C ASP A 138 -19.62 1.10 6.59
N HIS A 139 -20.16 1.45 7.77
CA HIS A 139 -21.55 1.17 8.17
C HIS A 139 -22.42 2.41 8.44
N LYS A 140 -22.00 3.63 8.05
CA LYS A 140 -22.90 4.80 8.20
C LYS A 140 -23.95 4.75 7.06
N PRO A 141 -25.25 4.49 7.33
CA PRO A 141 -26.24 4.41 6.29
C PRO A 141 -26.39 5.79 5.61
N SER A 142 -26.55 5.76 4.29
CA SER A 142 -26.59 6.91 3.38
C SER A 142 -27.71 7.93 3.66
N THR A 143 -28.60 7.63 4.62
CA THR A 143 -29.83 8.36 4.89
C THR A 143 -29.61 9.71 5.58
N GLU A 144 -28.41 10.02 6.06
CA GLU A 144 -28.14 11.29 6.77
C GLU A 144 -27.50 12.39 5.89
N ARG A 145 -27.14 12.10 4.63
CA ARG A 145 -26.55 13.10 3.72
C ARG A 145 -27.57 14.02 3.03
N GLU A 146 -28.86 13.72 3.12
CA GLU A 146 -29.91 14.39 2.35
C GLU A 146 -30.66 15.49 3.13
N GLN A 147 -30.27 15.77 4.38
CA GLN A 147 -30.96 16.75 5.24
C GLN A 147 -30.11 17.96 5.67
N ARG A 148 -29.08 18.32 4.90
CA ARG A 148 -28.42 19.63 5.11
C ARG A 148 -29.13 20.68 4.25
N PRO A 149 -29.90 21.63 4.84
CA PRO A 149 -30.39 22.77 4.08
C PRO A 149 -29.22 23.68 3.71
N ASN A 150 -29.38 24.32 2.56
CA ASN A 150 -28.42 25.21 1.90
C ASN A 150 -28.09 26.45 2.73
#